data_AF-A0A2H0XZ70-F1
#
_entry.id   AF-A0A2H0XZ70-F1
#
_cell.length_a   1.000
_cell.length_b   1.000
_cell.length_c   1.000
_cell.angle_alpha   90.00
_cell.angle_beta   90.00
_cell.angle_gamma   90.00
#
_symmetry.space_group_name_H-M   'P 1'
#
loop_
_entity.id
_entity.type
_entity.pdbx_description
1 polymer ?
#
loop_
_entity_poly.entity_id
_entity_poly.type
_entity_poly.pdbx_seq_one_letter_code
_entity_poly.pdbx_strand_id
1 'polypeptide(L)'
;MKKVLLYLNILALCGIWSCEFDFPTLPKLPGKWDSKVIIPALNQSYSVSDLIYNSSKNFGNPIFADTSGNLFHFAVDSFPNAISMADSFWTLPSSEDSSAIEMSKHVRINPNQSIKTFQFSIRHKTDDSKALIKTGLIDNQSGADVNRLFLSVSLSDTFPNDVRVIVACRNFENAADGTMLRDTLTLAVDSLFQETEIDVSSDSLVRISNHSTIDSLQFDVTVEVQGTLIVPVSSLSQHLSVKIGISPIHLDNFYGTVFATGQHATQLFYNSPAGAEDIIFDSTSVRLIIDDPRNDFTQIQTTITGEKFGEPDSSLDSVFTLSADTFYVQISDVISNLPDSVRFRVKASLPNGWFNAGQVLNQNILVKYEISAPLIFTLPPVVFLAAADPTTFFITDSSTRSNITKAQNGAEMDIFIENRSPFHGNLFILIGNFPFFPTDSTQTKAGFSWENNSWFHFGTDTQIVMVDTLAAMGFTEATYKDGELVRAGKSSQVYLSSPTAIALMEDSCYIEPIFQFINSESVKTGLKNNQSIHLKTYLNLLFDPVAISRSWKDTANTE
;
A
#
# COMPACT_ATOMS: atom_id res chain seq x y z
N MET A 1 53.57 65.00 -26.71
CA MET A 1 53.55 65.39 -25.29
C MET A 1 52.31 66.25 -25.07
N LYS A 2 51.38 65.77 -24.22
CA LYS A 2 50.17 66.46 -23.68
C LYS A 2 49.10 66.82 -24.74
N LYS A 3 47.96 66.13 -24.90
CA LYS A 3 47.04 65.45 -23.95
C LYS A 3 46.55 66.39 -22.84
N VAL A 4 45.23 66.34 -22.67
CA VAL A 4 44.45 66.66 -21.47
C VAL A 4 43.88 68.09 -21.41
N LEU A 5 42.60 68.15 -21.02
CA LEU A 5 41.83 69.28 -20.51
C LEU A 5 41.09 70.15 -21.55
N LEU A 6 40.12 69.55 -22.25
CA LEU A 6 38.97 70.29 -22.76
C LEU A 6 37.71 69.69 -22.11
N TYR A 7 36.89 70.59 -21.55
CA TYR A 7 35.57 70.38 -20.94
C TYR A 7 35.52 69.93 -19.48
N LEU A 8 36.16 70.78 -18.67
CA LEU A 8 35.67 71.27 -17.38
C LEU A 8 34.17 71.66 -17.42
N ASN A 9 33.44 71.12 -16.45
CA ASN A 9 32.67 71.87 -15.45
C ASN A 9 31.30 72.43 -15.81
N ILE A 10 30.29 71.56 -15.69
CA ILE A 10 29.13 71.83 -14.84
C ILE A 10 28.79 70.50 -14.15
N LEU A 11 29.28 70.27 -12.92
CA LEU A 11 28.70 69.31 -11.96
C LEU A 11 29.51 69.34 -10.65
N ALA A 12 29.18 70.31 -9.79
CA ALA A 12 29.46 70.22 -8.36
C ALA A 12 28.55 71.21 -7.61
N LEU A 13 27.44 70.69 -7.06
CA LEU A 13 26.72 71.10 -5.83
C LEU A 13 25.36 70.36 -5.84
N CYS A 14 25.36 69.07 -5.53
CA CYS A 14 25.19 68.51 -4.18
C CYS A 14 23.73 68.50 -3.69
N GLY A 15 22.94 67.60 -4.29
CA GLY A 15 21.90 66.84 -3.60
C GLY A 15 22.31 65.36 -3.69
N ILE A 16 22.66 64.80 -2.53
CA ILE A 16 22.88 63.37 -2.26
C ILE A 16 21.55 62.68 -2.64
N TRP A 17 21.47 61.62 -3.47
CA TRP A 17 21.75 60.22 -3.15
C TRP A 17 22.12 59.50 -4.46
N SER A 18 23.03 58.53 -4.32
CA SER A 18 23.64 57.70 -5.34
C SER A 18 22.69 57.19 -6.42
N CYS A 19 22.95 57.57 -7.68
CA CYS A 19 22.77 56.60 -8.77
C CYS A 19 23.91 55.60 -8.62
N GLU A 20 23.69 54.55 -7.85
CA GLU A 20 24.49 53.34 -7.96
C GLU A 20 24.34 52.84 -9.40
N PHE A 21 25.41 52.98 -10.17
CA PHE A 21 25.67 51.99 -11.19
C PHE A 21 25.91 50.69 -10.41
N ASP A 22 24.85 49.90 -10.25
CA ASP A 22 25.01 48.50 -9.91
C ASP A 22 25.88 47.90 -11.01
N PHE A 23 27.08 47.45 -10.64
CA PHE A 23 27.71 46.38 -11.39
C PHE A 23 26.65 45.29 -11.57
N PRO A 24 26.53 44.64 -12.75
CA PRO A 24 25.65 43.49 -12.86
C PRO A 24 26.01 42.57 -11.70
N THR A 25 25.05 42.43 -10.78
CA THR A 25 25.23 41.61 -9.58
C THR A 25 25.70 40.27 -10.09
N LEU A 26 26.88 39.83 -9.64
CA LEU A 26 27.29 38.42 -9.73
C LEU A 26 26.03 37.57 -9.60
N PRO A 27 25.75 36.63 -10.52
CA PRO A 27 24.51 35.87 -10.48
C PRO A 27 24.34 35.35 -9.06
N LYS A 28 23.35 35.94 -8.35
CA LYS A 28 23.06 35.54 -6.99
C LYS A 28 22.52 34.12 -7.12
N LEU A 29 23.34 33.14 -6.77
CA LEU A 29 22.88 31.80 -6.50
C LEU A 29 21.67 31.92 -5.55
N PRO A 30 20.55 31.24 -5.84
CA PRO A 30 19.37 31.32 -4.99
C PRO A 30 19.75 31.04 -3.54
N GLY A 31 19.27 31.89 -2.63
CA GLY A 31 19.71 31.99 -1.24
C GLY A 31 19.42 30.75 -0.37
N LYS A 32 18.76 29.73 -0.91
CA LYS A 32 18.60 28.40 -0.33
C LYS A 32 18.52 27.38 -1.47
N TRP A 33 19.40 26.39 -1.43
CA TRP A 33 19.23 25.17 -2.22
C TRP A 33 18.12 24.39 -1.51
N ASP A 34 16.91 24.38 -2.07
CA ASP A 34 15.85 23.50 -1.58
C ASP A 34 16.35 22.06 -1.76
N SER A 35 16.78 21.47 -0.66
CA SER A 35 17.29 20.12 -0.62
C SER A 35 16.09 19.21 -0.86
N LYS A 36 15.91 18.73 -2.10
CA LYS A 36 14.94 17.69 -2.43
C LYS A 36 15.50 16.33 -1.99
N VAL A 37 14.75 15.52 -1.25
CA VAL A 37 15.07 14.07 -1.11
C VAL A 37 14.54 13.46 -2.38
N ILE A 38 15.46 13.13 -3.27
CA ILE A 38 15.11 12.46 -4.51
C ILE A 38 15.07 10.97 -4.18
N ILE A 39 13.85 10.42 -4.09
CA ILE A 39 13.66 8.97 -4.00
C ILE A 39 14.07 8.42 -5.38
N PRO A 40 15.18 7.67 -5.49
CA PRO A 40 15.86 7.47 -6.76
C PRO A 40 15.05 6.70 -7.82
N ALA A 41 13.96 6.05 -7.40
CA ALA A 41 13.11 5.22 -8.25
C ALA A 41 11.90 5.96 -8.87
N LEU A 42 11.53 7.18 -8.42
CA LEU A 42 10.22 7.76 -8.76
C LEU A 42 10.10 8.53 -10.09
N ASN A 43 11.16 8.55 -10.91
CA ASN A 43 11.24 9.27 -12.20
C ASN A 43 10.74 10.75 -12.19
N GLN A 44 10.59 11.33 -11.00
CA GLN A 44 10.14 12.69 -10.71
C GLN A 44 10.87 13.22 -9.46
N SER A 45 11.21 14.51 -9.44
CA SER A 45 11.82 15.15 -8.27
C SER A 45 10.75 15.67 -7.32
N TYR A 46 10.64 15.07 -6.14
CA TYR A 46 9.78 15.56 -5.06
C TYR A 46 10.63 16.35 -4.06
N SER A 47 10.16 17.50 -3.58
CA SER A 47 10.80 18.13 -2.42
C SER A 47 10.52 17.31 -1.17
N VAL A 48 11.41 17.33 -0.18
CA VAL A 48 11.14 16.69 1.14
C VAL A 48 9.85 17.27 1.72
N SER A 49 9.56 18.55 1.47
CA SER A 49 8.31 19.21 1.82
C SER A 49 7.07 18.76 1.05
N ASP A 50 7.22 18.08 -0.09
CA ASP A 50 6.13 17.41 -0.80
C ASP A 50 5.92 15.97 -0.30
N LEU A 51 6.94 15.40 0.35
CA LEU A 51 6.93 14.06 0.96
C LEU A 51 6.62 14.07 2.47
N ILE A 52 6.82 15.21 3.13
CA ILE A 52 6.48 15.46 4.53
C ILE A 52 5.09 16.10 4.56
N TYR A 53 4.24 15.60 5.46
CA TYR A 53 2.89 16.12 5.67
C TYR A 53 2.83 17.66 5.75
N ASN A 54 2.06 18.27 4.85
CA ASN A 54 1.75 19.69 4.87
C ASN A 54 0.26 19.89 5.20
N SER A 55 -0.02 20.34 6.42
CA SER A 55 -1.38 20.62 6.92
C SER A 55 -2.24 21.56 6.05
N SER A 56 -1.63 22.31 5.11
CA SER A 56 -2.35 23.22 4.19
C SER A 56 -2.74 22.59 2.85
N LYS A 57 -2.18 21.42 2.50
CA LYS A 57 -2.55 20.63 1.33
C LYS A 57 -3.22 19.36 1.87
N ASN A 58 -4.54 19.19 1.71
CA ASN A 58 -5.32 18.04 2.19
C ASN A 58 -4.88 16.65 1.61
N PHE A 59 -3.70 16.58 0.99
CA PHE A 59 -3.11 15.40 0.38
C PHE A 59 -1.61 15.40 0.69
N GLY A 60 -1.16 14.49 1.55
CA GLY A 60 0.26 14.25 1.80
C GLY A 60 0.46 12.90 2.48
N ASN A 61 1.26 12.04 1.86
CA ASN A 61 1.72 10.79 2.48
C ASN A 61 2.65 11.17 3.64
N PRO A 62 2.35 10.79 4.90
CA PRO A 62 3.08 11.29 6.06
C PRO A 62 4.43 10.54 6.25
N ILE A 63 5.49 11.02 5.60
CA ILE A 63 6.86 10.58 5.88
C ILE A 63 7.48 11.46 6.97
N PHE A 64 8.08 10.85 8.00
CA PHE A 64 8.75 11.53 9.10
C PHE A 64 10.13 10.94 9.36
N ALA A 65 10.99 11.70 10.04
CA ALA A 65 12.24 11.19 10.58
C ALA A 65 12.10 10.94 12.09
N ASP A 66 12.60 9.79 12.58
CA ASP A 66 12.71 9.55 14.02
C ASP A 66 13.86 10.37 14.65
N THR A 67 14.06 10.22 15.96
CA THR A 67 15.18 10.85 16.69
C THR A 67 16.56 10.39 16.22
N SER A 68 16.64 9.25 15.53
CA SER A 68 17.86 8.68 14.94
C SER A 68 18.08 9.14 13.48
N GLY A 69 17.15 9.94 12.95
CA GLY A 69 17.13 10.45 11.59
C GLY A 69 16.61 9.46 10.53
N ASN A 70 16.18 8.25 10.90
CA ASN A 70 15.65 7.27 9.95
C ASN A 70 14.27 7.72 9.45
N LEU A 71 14.03 7.56 8.15
CA LEU A 71 12.74 7.91 7.56
C LEU A 71 11.71 6.79 7.71
N PHE A 72 10.49 7.16 8.09
CA PHE A 72 9.34 6.27 8.24
C PHE A 72 8.14 6.85 7.52
N HIS A 73 7.36 5.99 6.88
CA HIS A 73 5.96 6.29 6.65
C HIS A 73 5.17 5.99 7.94
N PHE A 74 4.45 6.99 8.43
CA PHE A 74 3.73 6.92 9.71
C PHE A 74 2.27 7.30 9.55
N ALA A 75 1.39 6.31 9.64
CA ALA A 75 -0.05 6.52 9.63
C ALA A 75 -0.61 6.24 11.03
N VAL A 76 -1.36 7.19 11.56
CA VAL A 76 -1.96 7.10 12.90
C VAL A 76 -3.43 7.39 12.81
N ASP A 77 -4.23 6.59 13.51
CA ASP A 77 -5.61 6.99 13.76
C ASP A 77 -5.64 8.23 14.65
N SER A 78 -6.25 9.28 14.14
CA SER A 78 -6.43 10.55 14.85
C SER A 78 -7.26 10.39 16.13
N PHE A 79 -8.14 9.38 16.24
CA PHE A 79 -8.97 9.16 17.42
C PHE A 79 -9.13 7.66 17.74
N PRO A 80 -9.11 7.24 19.02
CA PRO A 80 -9.47 5.88 19.39
C PRO A 80 -10.90 5.57 18.95
N ASN A 81 -11.10 4.49 18.19
CA ASN A 81 -12.42 4.09 17.76
C ASN A 81 -13.09 3.27 18.86
N ALA A 82 -14.30 3.66 19.24
CA ALA A 82 -15.14 2.84 20.09
C ALA A 82 -15.68 1.66 19.31
N ILE A 83 -15.36 0.47 19.78
CA ILE A 83 -15.91 -0.78 19.26
C ILE A 83 -17.00 -1.25 20.22
N SER A 84 -18.18 -1.53 19.68
CA SER A 84 -19.37 -1.88 20.46
C SER A 84 -19.91 -3.26 20.09
N MET A 85 -20.67 -3.82 21.02
CA MET A 85 -21.45 -5.03 20.81
C MET A 85 -22.61 -4.74 19.84
N ALA A 86 -22.97 -5.71 19.01
CA ALA A 86 -24.15 -5.58 18.16
C ALA A 86 -25.41 -5.93 18.95
N ASP A 87 -26.44 -5.07 18.92
CA ASP A 87 -27.72 -5.29 19.61
C ASP A 87 -28.49 -6.55 19.15
N SER A 88 -28.01 -7.29 18.16
CA SER A 88 -28.65 -8.50 17.64
C SER A 88 -27.77 -9.75 17.84
N PHE A 89 -26.88 -9.76 18.83
CA PHE A 89 -25.93 -10.87 19.02
C PHE A 89 -26.59 -12.21 19.42
N TRP A 90 -27.86 -12.17 19.80
CA TRP A 90 -28.70 -13.33 20.13
C TRP A 90 -29.51 -13.87 18.95
N THR A 91 -29.27 -13.39 17.73
CA THR A 91 -29.98 -13.84 16.53
C THR A 91 -29.01 -14.45 15.52
N LEU A 92 -29.26 -15.70 15.11
CA LEU A 92 -28.66 -16.28 13.91
C LEU A 92 -29.42 -15.76 12.68
N PRO A 93 -28.74 -15.18 11.68
CA PRO A 93 -29.40 -14.63 10.51
C PRO A 93 -30.03 -15.72 9.64
N SER A 94 -31.02 -15.33 8.82
CA SER A 94 -31.60 -16.22 7.82
C SER A 94 -30.58 -16.63 6.77
N SER A 95 -30.69 -17.86 6.28
CA SER A 95 -29.82 -18.36 5.22
C SER A 95 -30.48 -19.48 4.43
N GLU A 96 -29.85 -19.87 3.33
CA GLU A 96 -30.34 -20.96 2.50
C GLU A 96 -29.18 -21.69 1.85
N ASP A 97 -29.17 -23.01 1.97
CA ASP A 97 -28.24 -23.89 1.27
C ASP A 97 -29.00 -24.87 0.38
N SER A 98 -28.37 -25.28 -0.72
CA SER A 98 -28.93 -26.28 -1.62
C SER A 98 -27.88 -27.30 -2.04
N SER A 99 -28.33 -28.52 -2.30
CA SER A 99 -27.51 -29.59 -2.87
C SER A 99 -28.28 -30.26 -4.00
N ALA A 100 -27.63 -30.39 -5.15
CA ALA A 100 -28.18 -31.10 -6.31
C ALA A 100 -27.49 -32.45 -6.47
N ILE A 101 -28.28 -33.50 -6.61
CA ILE A 101 -27.82 -34.89 -6.66
C ILE A 101 -28.35 -35.53 -7.92
N GLU A 102 -27.45 -36.12 -8.69
CA GLU A 102 -27.82 -36.89 -9.88
C GLU A 102 -28.22 -38.31 -9.46
N MET A 103 -29.51 -38.63 -9.56
CA MET A 103 -30.06 -39.90 -9.03
C MET A 103 -29.44 -41.12 -9.72
N SER A 104 -29.07 -41.01 -11.00
CA SER A 104 -28.44 -42.06 -11.82
C SER A 104 -27.12 -42.60 -11.21
N LYS A 105 -26.37 -41.73 -10.52
CA LYS A 105 -25.06 -42.08 -9.95
C LYS A 105 -25.18 -42.86 -8.64
N HIS A 106 -26.26 -42.61 -7.91
CA HIS A 106 -26.49 -43.13 -6.56
C HIS A 106 -27.45 -44.33 -6.53
N VAL A 107 -28.34 -44.45 -7.52
CA VAL A 107 -29.24 -45.59 -7.69
C VAL A 107 -28.63 -46.55 -8.73
N ARG A 108 -27.83 -47.53 -8.31
CA ARG A 108 -27.18 -48.51 -9.22
C ARG A 108 -27.70 -49.93 -9.06
N ILE A 109 -28.85 -50.27 -9.65
CA ILE A 109 -29.39 -51.63 -9.59
C ILE A 109 -30.17 -52.05 -10.84
N ASN A 110 -30.24 -53.35 -11.11
CA ASN A 110 -31.18 -53.94 -12.09
C ASN A 110 -32.65 -53.76 -11.63
N PRO A 111 -33.63 -53.73 -12.57
CA PRO A 111 -35.06 -53.69 -12.24
C PRO A 111 -35.46 -54.79 -11.23
N ASN A 112 -36.45 -54.53 -10.39
CA ASN A 112 -37.01 -55.46 -9.39
C ASN A 112 -36.12 -55.78 -8.17
N GLN A 113 -35.13 -54.94 -7.86
CA GLN A 113 -34.35 -55.03 -6.62
C GLN A 113 -34.55 -53.78 -5.75
N SER A 114 -34.42 -53.94 -4.43
CA SER A 114 -34.57 -52.86 -3.45
C SER A 114 -33.41 -51.86 -3.58
N ILE A 115 -33.74 -50.58 -3.68
CA ILE A 115 -32.76 -49.50 -3.88
C ILE A 115 -31.99 -49.24 -2.58
N LYS A 116 -30.66 -49.10 -2.67
CA LYS A 116 -29.85 -48.72 -1.51
C LYS A 116 -30.11 -47.25 -1.17
N THR A 117 -30.42 -47.02 0.10
CA THR A 117 -30.40 -45.70 0.74
C THR A 117 -29.03 -45.04 0.55
N PHE A 118 -29.03 -43.75 0.25
CA PHE A 118 -27.80 -42.95 0.27
C PHE A 118 -27.94 -41.77 1.22
N GLN A 119 -26.79 -41.32 1.73
CA GLN A 119 -26.70 -40.29 2.75
C GLN A 119 -25.67 -39.25 2.34
N PHE A 120 -25.96 -38.01 2.67
CA PHE A 120 -25.04 -36.89 2.54
C PHE A 120 -25.35 -35.86 3.63
N SER A 121 -24.42 -34.96 3.89
CA SER A 121 -24.59 -33.91 4.89
C SER A 121 -24.50 -32.55 4.23
N ILE A 122 -25.44 -31.66 4.58
CA ILE A 122 -25.37 -30.24 4.25
C ILE A 122 -24.82 -29.53 5.50
N ARG A 123 -23.83 -28.66 5.32
CA ARG A 123 -23.25 -27.85 6.40
C ARG A 123 -23.37 -26.38 6.06
N HIS A 124 -24.13 -25.68 6.88
CA HIS A 124 -24.29 -24.24 6.78
C HIS A 124 -23.30 -23.54 7.72
N LYS A 125 -22.35 -22.75 7.20
CA LYS A 125 -21.43 -21.99 8.06
C LYS A 125 -22.19 -20.89 8.77
N THR A 126 -22.13 -20.85 10.10
CA THR A 126 -22.79 -19.79 10.88
C THR A 126 -21.97 -18.51 10.83
N ASP A 127 -22.65 -17.36 10.83
CA ASP A 127 -22.00 -16.06 10.99
C ASP A 127 -21.41 -15.93 12.39
N ASP A 128 -20.07 -15.90 12.48
CA ASP A 128 -19.35 -15.74 13.74
C ASP A 128 -19.12 -14.27 14.13
N SER A 129 -19.58 -13.30 13.32
CA SER A 129 -19.23 -11.89 13.48
C SER A 129 -19.71 -11.29 14.81
N LYS A 130 -20.83 -11.78 15.35
CA LYS A 130 -21.47 -11.23 16.57
C LYS A 130 -21.28 -12.10 17.81
N ALA A 131 -21.37 -13.41 17.66
CA ALA A 131 -21.23 -14.35 18.77
C ALA A 131 -20.74 -15.72 18.29
N LEU A 132 -20.04 -16.43 19.17
CA LEU A 132 -19.78 -17.85 19.06
C LEU A 132 -20.65 -18.59 20.07
N ILE A 133 -21.64 -19.31 19.57
CA ILE A 133 -22.60 -20.03 20.40
C ILE A 133 -22.09 -21.46 20.63
N LYS A 134 -22.17 -21.96 21.86
CA LYS A 134 -21.87 -23.37 22.19
C LYS A 134 -23.14 -24.17 22.44
N THR A 135 -24.16 -23.53 22.98
CA THR A 135 -25.51 -24.05 23.17
C THR A 135 -26.44 -22.88 23.50
N GLY A 136 -27.74 -23.00 23.25
CA GLY A 136 -28.72 -22.02 23.67
C GLY A 136 -30.14 -22.55 23.57
N LEU A 137 -31.08 -21.77 24.11
CA LEU A 137 -32.51 -22.01 23.99
C LEU A 137 -33.09 -21.05 22.95
N ILE A 138 -33.85 -21.58 22.01
CA ILE A 138 -34.55 -20.79 20.99
C ILE A 138 -35.79 -20.16 21.63
N ASP A 139 -36.02 -18.88 21.34
CA ASP A 139 -37.18 -18.14 21.85
C ASP A 139 -38.49 -18.81 21.43
N ASN A 140 -39.52 -18.67 22.25
CA ASN A 140 -40.87 -19.17 21.99
C ASN A 140 -41.67 -18.24 21.06
N GLN A 141 -41.01 -17.27 20.42
CA GLN A 141 -41.61 -16.51 19.33
C GLN A 141 -41.89 -17.44 18.16
N SER A 142 -43.16 -17.76 17.96
CA SER A 142 -43.67 -18.50 16.81
C SER A 142 -44.35 -17.54 15.83
N GLY A 143 -43.96 -17.60 14.56
CA GLY A 143 -44.49 -16.77 13.48
C GLY A 143 -43.91 -17.18 12.14
N ALA A 144 -44.57 -16.84 11.02
CA ALA A 144 -44.26 -17.36 9.67
C ALA A 144 -42.79 -17.23 9.24
N ASP A 145 -42.07 -16.24 9.78
CA ASP A 145 -40.73 -15.84 9.31
C ASP A 145 -39.64 -15.90 10.41
N VAL A 146 -39.86 -16.60 11.52
CA VAL A 146 -38.92 -16.64 12.66
C VAL A 146 -38.86 -18.05 13.26
N ASN A 147 -37.67 -18.49 13.69
CA ASN A 147 -37.45 -19.77 14.37
C ASN A 147 -37.96 -21.00 13.60
N ARG A 148 -37.73 -21.01 12.28
CA ARG A 148 -38.20 -22.07 11.36
C ARG A 148 -37.08 -22.57 10.47
N LEU A 149 -37.16 -23.85 10.13
CA LEU A 149 -36.35 -24.47 9.08
C LEU A 149 -37.29 -24.85 7.93
N PHE A 150 -36.95 -24.45 6.72
CA PHE A 150 -37.65 -24.84 5.50
C PHE A 150 -36.86 -25.93 4.82
N LEU A 151 -37.46 -27.10 4.66
CA LEU A 151 -36.87 -28.19 3.90
C LEU A 151 -37.69 -28.34 2.64
N SER A 152 -37.06 -28.12 1.48
CA SER A 152 -37.70 -28.36 0.20
C SER A 152 -36.92 -29.37 -0.62
N VAL A 153 -37.66 -30.21 -1.33
CA VAL A 153 -37.10 -31.22 -2.20
C VAL A 153 -37.78 -31.09 -3.55
N SER A 154 -36.99 -30.99 -4.61
CA SER A 154 -37.48 -30.93 -5.97
C SER A 154 -36.80 -31.94 -6.88
N LEU A 155 -37.53 -32.42 -7.87
CA LEU A 155 -37.01 -33.27 -8.94
C LEU A 155 -37.05 -32.51 -10.27
N SER A 156 -36.04 -32.74 -11.12
CA SER A 156 -36.02 -32.15 -12.47
C SER A 156 -37.10 -32.73 -13.41
N ASP A 157 -37.63 -33.90 -13.10
CA ASP A 157 -38.74 -34.56 -13.79
C ASP A 157 -39.36 -35.62 -12.86
N THR A 158 -40.52 -36.16 -13.23
CA THR A 158 -41.22 -37.23 -12.50
C THR A 158 -40.30 -38.43 -12.25
N PHE A 159 -40.48 -39.08 -11.09
CA PHE A 159 -39.67 -40.22 -10.68
C PHE A 159 -40.58 -41.42 -10.43
N PRO A 160 -40.27 -42.62 -10.93
CA PRO A 160 -41.21 -43.73 -11.00
C PRO A 160 -41.55 -44.38 -9.64
N ASN A 161 -40.95 -43.91 -8.56
CA ASN A 161 -41.11 -44.45 -7.21
C ASN A 161 -41.23 -43.27 -6.23
N ASP A 162 -41.88 -43.49 -5.08
CA ASP A 162 -41.86 -42.47 -4.03
C ASP A 162 -40.43 -42.30 -3.50
N VAL A 163 -40.01 -41.05 -3.33
CA VAL A 163 -38.70 -40.70 -2.77
C VAL A 163 -38.93 -40.12 -1.38
N ARG A 164 -38.50 -40.85 -0.36
CA ARG A 164 -38.52 -40.42 1.04
C ARG A 164 -37.20 -39.75 1.38
N VAL A 165 -37.25 -38.49 1.79
CA VAL A 165 -36.10 -37.71 2.24
C VAL A 165 -36.26 -37.46 3.73
N ILE A 166 -35.32 -37.98 4.51
CA ILE A 166 -35.30 -37.83 5.95
C ILE A 166 -34.15 -36.90 6.32
N VAL A 167 -34.45 -35.82 7.04
CA VAL A 167 -33.46 -34.82 7.46
C VAL A 167 -33.31 -34.88 8.97
N ALA A 168 -32.09 -35.09 9.44
CA ALA A 168 -31.72 -35.02 10.84
C ALA A 168 -30.95 -33.72 11.10
N CYS A 169 -31.51 -32.86 11.94
CA CYS A 169 -30.97 -31.53 12.25
C CYS A 169 -30.04 -31.65 13.47
N ARG A 170 -28.74 -31.90 13.24
CA ARG A 170 -27.78 -32.30 14.27
C ARG A 170 -27.56 -31.28 15.38
N ASN A 171 -27.87 -30.02 15.12
CA ASN A 171 -27.69 -28.92 16.05
C ASN A 171 -28.96 -28.54 16.81
N PHE A 172 -30.08 -29.21 16.56
CA PHE A 172 -31.37 -28.87 17.16
C PHE A 172 -31.91 -30.08 17.94
N GLU A 173 -32.20 -29.88 19.21
CA GLU A 173 -32.77 -30.88 20.11
C GLU A 173 -34.07 -30.36 20.72
N ASN A 174 -35.06 -31.23 20.81
CA ASN A 174 -36.29 -30.92 21.52
C ASN A 174 -35.95 -30.64 22.99
N ALA A 175 -36.30 -29.46 23.48
CA ALA A 175 -35.90 -29.05 24.83
C ALA A 175 -36.54 -29.92 25.95
N ALA A 176 -37.65 -30.61 25.68
CA ALA A 176 -38.36 -31.41 26.66
C ALA A 176 -37.71 -32.79 26.90
N ASP A 177 -37.16 -33.41 25.86
CA ASP A 177 -36.65 -34.79 25.92
C ASP A 177 -35.21 -34.97 25.40
N GLY A 178 -34.59 -33.89 24.89
CA GLY A 178 -33.22 -33.89 24.38
C GLY A 178 -33.05 -34.70 23.08
N THR A 179 -34.15 -35.05 22.40
CA THR A 179 -34.08 -35.80 21.15
C THR A 179 -33.74 -34.88 19.99
N MET A 180 -32.82 -35.32 19.13
CA MET A 180 -32.45 -34.59 17.92
C MET A 180 -33.65 -34.43 17.00
N LEU A 181 -33.90 -33.22 16.54
CA LEU A 181 -34.99 -32.93 15.62
C LEU A 181 -34.78 -33.64 14.29
N ARG A 182 -35.85 -34.27 13.81
CA ARG A 182 -35.86 -35.03 12.58
C ARG A 182 -37.20 -34.87 11.90
N ASP A 183 -37.18 -34.62 10.60
CA ASP A 183 -38.40 -34.60 9.78
C ASP A 183 -38.24 -35.43 8.51
N THR A 184 -39.35 -35.79 7.91
CA THR A 184 -39.44 -36.67 6.75
C THR A 184 -40.36 -36.09 5.69
N LEU A 185 -39.81 -35.82 4.52
CA LEU A 185 -40.57 -35.48 3.32
C LEU A 185 -40.75 -36.70 2.44
N THR A 186 -41.91 -36.85 1.82
CA THR A 186 -42.14 -37.87 0.81
C THR A 186 -42.57 -37.21 -0.50
N LEU A 187 -41.74 -37.34 -1.53
CA LEU A 187 -42.09 -36.99 -2.90
C LEU A 187 -42.80 -38.19 -3.53
N ALA A 188 -44.08 -38.02 -3.84
CA ALA A 188 -44.86 -39.02 -4.56
C ALA A 188 -44.41 -39.11 -6.04
N VAL A 189 -44.70 -40.24 -6.70
CA VAL A 189 -44.34 -40.52 -8.11
C VAL A 189 -44.56 -39.35 -9.09
N ASP A 190 -45.71 -38.67 -8.98
CA ASP A 190 -46.10 -37.57 -9.89
C ASP A 190 -45.77 -36.17 -9.34
N SER A 191 -45.08 -36.08 -8.20
CA SER A 191 -44.70 -34.81 -7.58
C SER A 191 -43.29 -34.39 -7.98
N LEU A 192 -43.16 -33.15 -8.45
CA LEU A 192 -41.87 -32.52 -8.75
C LEU A 192 -41.32 -31.71 -7.57
N PHE A 193 -42.15 -31.43 -6.56
CA PHE A 193 -41.79 -30.53 -5.47
C PHE A 193 -42.57 -30.89 -4.21
N GLN A 194 -41.87 -30.90 -3.08
CA GLN A 194 -42.45 -31.00 -1.76
C GLN A 194 -41.67 -30.10 -0.82
N GLU A 195 -42.39 -29.45 0.08
CA GLU A 195 -41.80 -28.65 1.15
C GLU A 195 -42.43 -29.05 2.49
N THR A 196 -41.65 -28.93 3.55
CA THR A 196 -42.10 -28.99 4.93
C THR A 196 -41.40 -27.90 5.72
N GLU A 197 -42.02 -27.53 6.82
CA GLU A 197 -41.50 -26.55 7.75
C GLU A 197 -41.34 -27.20 9.11
N ILE A 198 -40.18 -27.02 9.72
CA ILE A 198 -39.89 -27.44 11.08
C ILE A 198 -39.87 -26.19 11.96
N ASP A 199 -40.84 -26.07 12.84
CA ASP A 199 -40.81 -25.08 13.93
C ASP A 199 -39.78 -25.54 14.96
N VAL A 200 -38.80 -24.67 15.23
CA VAL A 200 -37.74 -24.92 16.24
C VAL A 200 -37.90 -23.98 17.44
N SER A 201 -39.06 -23.32 17.58
CA SER A 201 -39.36 -22.47 18.73
C SER A 201 -39.36 -23.27 20.02
N SER A 202 -38.76 -22.70 21.08
CA SER A 202 -38.55 -23.37 22.38
C SER A 202 -37.60 -24.57 22.35
N ASP A 203 -37.00 -24.93 21.22
CA ASP A 203 -36.02 -26.01 21.14
C ASP A 203 -34.62 -25.55 21.55
N SER A 204 -33.74 -26.52 21.80
CA SER A 204 -32.35 -26.27 22.18
C SER A 204 -31.44 -26.30 20.96
N LEU A 205 -30.62 -25.26 20.82
CA LEU A 205 -29.48 -25.25 19.93
C LEU A 205 -28.28 -25.89 20.64
N VAL A 206 -27.68 -26.90 20.03
CA VAL A 206 -26.59 -27.70 20.62
C VAL A 206 -25.40 -27.85 19.69
N ARG A 207 -24.22 -27.96 20.29
CA ARG A 207 -22.98 -28.30 19.60
C ARG A 207 -22.90 -29.80 19.32
N ILE A 208 -22.36 -30.16 18.17
CA ILE A 208 -22.16 -31.57 17.77
C ILE A 208 -21.04 -32.24 18.59
N SER A 209 -20.07 -31.45 19.06
CA SER A 209 -18.94 -31.95 19.87
C SER A 209 -18.78 -31.17 21.16
N ASN A 210 -18.41 -31.84 22.25
CA ASN A 210 -18.38 -31.25 23.59
C ASN A 210 -17.40 -30.08 23.77
N HIS A 211 -16.42 -29.91 22.88
CA HIS A 211 -15.39 -28.87 22.97
C HIS A 211 -15.47 -27.82 21.86
N SER A 212 -16.43 -27.91 20.94
CA SER A 212 -16.55 -26.96 19.82
C SER A 212 -17.61 -25.89 20.08
N THR A 213 -17.43 -24.73 19.45
CA THR A 213 -18.53 -23.81 19.17
C THR A 213 -19.35 -24.36 18.01
N ILE A 214 -20.54 -23.82 17.81
CA ILE A 214 -21.34 -24.03 16.61
C ILE A 214 -20.76 -23.09 15.56
N ASP A 215 -19.84 -23.61 14.75
CA ASP A 215 -19.26 -22.94 13.58
C ASP A 215 -20.05 -23.23 12.29
N SER A 216 -20.87 -24.28 12.34
CA SER A 216 -21.78 -24.67 11.29
C SER A 216 -23.00 -25.43 11.83
N LEU A 217 -24.14 -25.26 11.14
CA LEU A 217 -25.33 -26.09 11.33
C LEU A 217 -25.26 -27.27 10.35
N GLN A 218 -25.33 -28.49 10.88
CA GLN A 218 -25.25 -29.71 10.09
C GLN A 218 -26.61 -30.39 9.97
N PHE A 219 -26.95 -30.74 8.74
CA PHE A 219 -28.16 -31.47 8.38
C PHE A 219 -27.75 -32.76 7.68
N ASP A 220 -28.03 -33.89 8.32
CA ASP A 220 -27.79 -35.20 7.71
C ASP A 220 -29.03 -35.62 6.93
N VAL A 221 -28.88 -35.72 5.62
CA VAL A 221 -29.96 -36.05 4.70
C VAL A 221 -29.83 -37.50 4.27
N THR A 222 -30.88 -38.27 4.49
CA THR A 222 -31.01 -39.66 4.07
C THR A 222 -32.08 -39.75 3.00
N VAL A 223 -31.72 -40.23 1.81
CA VAL A 223 -32.65 -40.40 0.70
C VAL A 223 -32.93 -41.88 0.47
N GLU A 224 -34.21 -42.22 0.49
CA GLU A 224 -34.72 -43.58 0.38
C GLU A 224 -35.76 -43.64 -0.72
N VAL A 225 -35.42 -44.33 -1.81
CA VAL A 225 -36.40 -44.65 -2.83
C VAL A 225 -37.23 -45.85 -2.34
N GLN A 226 -38.54 -45.67 -2.27
CA GLN A 226 -39.44 -46.69 -1.76
C GLN A 226 -39.72 -47.77 -2.80
N GLY A 227 -39.71 -49.03 -2.34
CA GLY A 227 -40.00 -50.20 -3.17
C GLY A 227 -38.85 -50.63 -4.08
N THR A 228 -39.20 -51.41 -5.11
CA THR A 228 -38.27 -51.87 -6.14
C THR A 228 -38.28 -50.91 -7.32
N LEU A 229 -37.13 -50.66 -7.94
CA LEU A 229 -37.05 -49.78 -9.11
C LEU A 229 -37.88 -50.34 -10.26
N ILE A 230 -38.84 -49.54 -10.76
CA ILE A 230 -39.79 -49.94 -11.81
C ILE A 230 -39.17 -49.83 -13.22
N VAL A 231 -38.14 -48.99 -13.39
CA VAL A 231 -37.48 -48.73 -14.68
C VAL A 231 -35.97 -49.06 -14.66
N PRO A 232 -35.33 -49.27 -15.82
CA PRO A 232 -33.87 -49.46 -15.88
C PRO A 232 -33.12 -48.20 -15.43
N VAL A 233 -32.04 -48.36 -14.66
CA VAL A 233 -31.17 -47.25 -14.18
C VAL A 233 -30.61 -46.40 -15.31
N SER A 234 -30.35 -46.98 -16.48
CA SER A 234 -29.87 -46.25 -17.66
C SER A 234 -30.87 -45.23 -18.23
N SER A 235 -32.12 -45.23 -17.75
CA SER A 235 -33.16 -44.26 -18.12
C SER A 235 -33.41 -43.20 -17.04
N LEU A 236 -32.70 -43.25 -15.91
CA LEU A 236 -32.79 -42.23 -14.86
C LEU A 236 -31.91 -41.04 -15.24
N SER A 237 -32.54 -39.90 -15.52
CA SER A 237 -31.88 -38.61 -15.77
C SER A 237 -32.24 -37.53 -14.74
N GLN A 238 -32.97 -37.91 -13.69
CA GLN A 238 -33.51 -36.96 -12.72
C GLN A 238 -32.41 -36.42 -11.79
N HIS A 239 -32.46 -35.11 -11.57
CA HIS A 239 -31.70 -34.43 -10.54
C HIS A 239 -32.63 -34.14 -9.35
N LEU A 240 -32.26 -34.66 -8.18
CA LEU A 240 -32.88 -34.34 -6.91
C LEU A 240 -32.17 -33.12 -6.31
N SER A 241 -32.90 -32.03 -6.11
CA SER A 241 -32.41 -30.90 -5.33
C SER A 241 -33.01 -30.94 -3.94
N VAL A 242 -32.16 -30.86 -2.92
CA VAL A 242 -32.57 -30.68 -1.52
C VAL A 242 -32.12 -29.29 -1.10
N LYS A 243 -33.05 -28.47 -0.65
CA LYS A 243 -32.84 -27.12 -0.13
C LYS A 243 -33.15 -27.10 1.36
N ILE A 244 -32.30 -26.40 2.12
CA ILE A 244 -32.49 -26.13 3.53
C ILE A 244 -32.43 -24.62 3.72
N GLY A 245 -33.59 -24.02 3.93
CA GLY A 245 -33.74 -22.63 4.37
C GLY A 245 -33.78 -22.55 5.89
N ILE A 246 -33.15 -21.52 6.45
CA ILE A 246 -33.15 -21.21 7.87
C ILE A 246 -33.72 -19.80 7.99
N SER A 247 -34.87 -19.65 8.66
CA SER A 247 -35.36 -18.34 9.09
C SER A 247 -34.45 -17.78 10.19
N PRO A 248 -34.49 -16.47 10.48
CA PRO A 248 -33.78 -15.92 11.63
C PRO A 248 -34.13 -16.71 12.89
N ILE A 249 -33.10 -17.21 13.60
CA ILE A 249 -33.28 -17.95 14.86
C ILE A 249 -32.94 -16.99 16.00
N HIS A 250 -33.94 -16.66 16.80
CA HIS A 250 -33.82 -15.83 17.98
C HIS A 250 -33.62 -16.71 19.19
N LEU A 251 -32.59 -16.42 19.98
CA LEU A 251 -32.27 -17.17 21.19
C LEU A 251 -32.84 -16.43 22.40
N ASP A 252 -33.58 -17.14 23.25
CA ASP A 252 -33.99 -16.66 24.57
C ASP A 252 -32.77 -16.54 25.49
N ASN A 253 -31.85 -17.50 25.40
CA ASN A 253 -30.56 -17.44 26.05
C ASN A 253 -29.54 -18.32 25.33
N PHE A 254 -28.25 -18.07 25.55
CA PHE A 254 -27.19 -18.96 25.08
C PHE A 254 -25.95 -18.91 25.96
N TYR A 255 -25.20 -20.00 25.93
CA TYR A 255 -23.85 -20.08 26.46
C TYR A 255 -22.83 -19.96 25.33
N GLY A 256 -21.90 -19.03 25.44
CA GLY A 256 -20.93 -18.76 24.39
C GLY A 256 -20.05 -17.55 24.67
N THR A 257 -19.55 -16.96 23.60
CA THR A 257 -18.74 -15.74 23.63
C THR A 257 -19.37 -14.70 22.71
N VAL A 258 -19.46 -13.46 23.16
CA VAL A 258 -19.99 -12.33 22.37
C VAL A 258 -18.85 -11.38 22.02
N PHE A 259 -18.96 -10.76 20.85
CA PHE A 259 -17.93 -9.89 20.32
C PHE A 259 -18.39 -8.45 20.14
N ALA A 260 -17.49 -7.54 20.48
CA ALA A 260 -17.53 -6.17 20.00
C ALA A 260 -16.74 -6.15 18.67
N THR A 261 -17.36 -5.69 17.59
CA THR A 261 -16.72 -5.62 16.27
C THR A 261 -16.66 -4.22 15.73
N GLY A 262 -15.50 -3.89 15.16
CA GLY A 262 -15.21 -2.56 14.64
C GLY A 262 -14.37 -2.69 13.39
N GLN A 263 -14.60 -1.79 12.45
CA GLN A 263 -13.79 -1.69 11.25
C GLN A 263 -13.34 -0.25 11.08
N HIS A 264 -12.07 -0.10 10.73
CA HIS A 264 -11.48 1.16 10.34
C HIS A 264 -10.71 0.97 9.03
N ALA A 265 -10.73 1.99 8.18
CA ALA A 265 -9.94 1.99 6.94
C ALA A 265 -9.08 3.26 6.91
N THR A 266 -7.78 3.06 6.68
CA THR A 266 -6.79 4.12 6.56
C THR A 266 -6.26 4.12 5.15
N GLN A 267 -6.33 5.26 4.47
CA GLN A 267 -5.62 5.44 3.21
C GLN A 267 -4.12 5.52 3.51
N LEU A 268 -3.30 4.74 2.80
CA LEU A 268 -1.84 4.74 3.00
C LEU A 268 -1.12 5.38 1.82
N PHE A 269 -1.33 4.86 0.62
CA PHE A 269 -0.65 5.33 -0.57
C PHE A 269 -1.70 5.76 -1.60
N TYR A 270 -1.80 7.06 -1.89
CA TYR A 270 -2.63 7.50 -3.00
C TYR A 270 -1.88 7.26 -4.31
N ASN A 271 -2.29 6.24 -5.08
CA ASN A 271 -1.67 5.86 -6.37
C ASN A 271 -0.14 5.75 -6.26
N SER A 272 0.34 4.66 -5.68
CA SER A 272 1.79 4.38 -5.54
C SER A 272 2.55 4.81 -6.80
N PRO A 273 3.48 5.79 -6.69
CA PRO A 273 4.18 6.32 -7.86
C PRO A 273 5.05 5.22 -8.47
N ALA A 274 5.23 5.25 -9.80
CA ALA A 274 6.12 4.31 -10.49
C ALA A 274 7.51 4.33 -9.83
N GLY A 275 8.05 3.16 -9.46
CA GLY A 275 9.31 3.02 -8.70
C GLY A 275 9.13 2.80 -7.19
N ALA A 276 7.92 2.87 -6.65
CA ALA A 276 7.66 2.53 -5.25
C ALA A 276 7.95 1.04 -4.94
N GLU A 277 7.98 0.18 -5.96
CA GLU A 277 8.35 -1.24 -5.90
C GLU A 277 9.77 -1.51 -5.37
N ASP A 278 10.66 -0.52 -5.43
CA ASP A 278 12.04 -0.63 -4.94
C ASP A 278 12.16 -0.34 -3.42
N ILE A 279 11.05 0.03 -2.77
CA ILE A 279 10.96 0.22 -1.31
C ILE A 279 10.73 -1.13 -0.63
N ILE A 280 11.61 -1.47 0.30
CA ILE A 280 11.53 -2.66 1.15
C ILE A 280 10.82 -2.30 2.46
N PHE A 281 9.78 -3.06 2.77
CA PHE A 281 8.96 -2.90 3.98
C PHE A 281 9.17 -4.03 5.01
N ASP A 282 10.39 -4.60 5.08
CA ASP A 282 10.68 -5.84 5.83
C ASP A 282 10.47 -5.77 7.35
N SER A 283 10.47 -4.56 7.91
CA SER A 283 10.38 -4.32 9.35
C SER A 283 9.16 -3.46 9.70
N THR A 284 8.09 -3.56 8.91
CA THR A 284 6.90 -2.75 9.10
C THR A 284 6.02 -3.31 10.20
N SER A 285 5.65 -2.47 11.15
CA SER A 285 4.84 -2.89 12.29
C SER A 285 3.67 -1.97 12.55
N VAL A 286 2.65 -2.52 13.17
CA VAL A 286 1.52 -1.81 13.75
C VAL A 286 1.60 -1.94 15.26
N ARG A 287 1.54 -0.81 15.94
CA ARG A 287 1.26 -0.75 17.38
C ARG A 287 -0.24 -0.59 17.57
N LEU A 288 -0.87 -1.60 18.15
CA LEU A 288 -2.26 -1.55 18.60
C LEU A 288 -2.29 -1.10 20.05
N ILE A 289 -3.08 -0.07 20.35
CA ILE A 289 -3.25 0.49 21.69
C ILE A 289 -4.71 0.28 22.07
N ILE A 290 -4.91 -0.36 23.21
CA ILE A 290 -6.21 -0.83 23.69
C ILE A 290 -6.51 -0.15 25.02
N ASP A 291 -7.72 0.40 25.14
CA ASP A 291 -8.25 0.89 26.40
C ASP A 291 -9.58 0.15 26.69
N ASP A 292 -9.50 -0.77 27.65
CA ASP A 292 -10.61 -1.53 28.23
C ASP A 292 -10.79 -1.09 29.70
N PRO A 293 -11.50 0.03 29.95
CA PRO A 293 -11.54 0.65 31.27
C PRO A 293 -12.24 -0.22 32.33
N ARG A 294 -13.00 -1.24 31.90
CA ARG A 294 -13.73 -2.15 32.79
C ARG A 294 -13.08 -3.52 32.92
N ASN A 295 -12.06 -3.83 32.11
CA ASN A 295 -11.45 -5.16 31.99
C ASN A 295 -12.52 -6.24 31.70
N ASP A 296 -13.49 -5.90 30.85
CA ASP A 296 -14.58 -6.81 30.49
C ASP A 296 -14.16 -7.82 29.42
N PHE A 297 -13.13 -7.49 28.62
CA PHE A 297 -12.70 -8.28 27.46
C PHE A 297 -11.49 -9.18 27.78
N THR A 298 -11.42 -10.34 27.13
CA THR A 298 -10.35 -11.34 27.35
C THR A 298 -9.41 -11.51 26.18
N GLN A 299 -9.85 -11.21 24.96
CA GLN A 299 -9.09 -11.43 23.74
C GLN A 299 -9.43 -10.37 22.71
N ILE A 300 -8.46 -10.05 21.86
CA ILE A 300 -8.66 -9.27 20.64
C ILE A 300 -8.14 -10.06 19.45
N GLN A 301 -8.99 -10.22 18.46
CA GLN A 301 -8.62 -10.66 17.13
C GLN A 301 -8.59 -9.43 16.21
N THR A 302 -7.50 -9.27 15.46
CA THR A 302 -7.34 -8.22 14.46
C THR A 302 -7.04 -8.85 13.11
N THR A 303 -7.79 -8.47 12.09
CA THR A 303 -7.52 -8.77 10.69
C THR A 303 -7.09 -7.48 10.01
N ILE A 304 -5.89 -7.48 9.44
CA ILE A 304 -5.29 -6.34 8.73
C ILE A 304 -5.25 -6.69 7.26
N THR A 305 -5.93 -5.91 6.42
CA THR A 305 -6.03 -6.16 4.98
C THR A 305 -5.47 -4.97 4.21
N GLY A 306 -4.51 -5.21 3.31
CA GLY A 306 -4.05 -4.25 2.32
C GLY A 306 -4.85 -4.41 1.03
N GLU A 307 -5.55 -3.36 0.63
CA GLU A 307 -6.38 -3.34 -0.57
C GLU A 307 -5.68 -2.54 -1.67
N LYS A 308 -5.62 -3.11 -2.87
CA LYS A 308 -4.99 -2.48 -4.04
C LYS A 308 -5.90 -2.61 -5.26
N PHE A 309 -6.16 -1.49 -5.94
CA PHE A 309 -7.13 -1.47 -7.03
C PHE A 309 -6.69 -2.37 -8.20
N GLY A 310 -7.52 -3.36 -8.53
CA GLY A 310 -7.29 -4.27 -9.65
C GLY A 310 -6.30 -5.41 -9.35
N GLU A 311 -5.79 -5.51 -8.13
CA GLU A 311 -4.90 -6.60 -7.67
C GLU A 311 -5.53 -7.38 -6.50
N PRO A 312 -5.09 -8.62 -6.21
CA PRO A 312 -5.55 -9.36 -5.04
C PRO A 312 -5.13 -8.70 -3.73
N ASP A 313 -6.03 -8.70 -2.75
CA ASP A 313 -5.76 -8.18 -1.40
C ASP A 313 -4.74 -9.07 -0.66
N SER A 314 -3.92 -8.44 0.21
CA SER A 314 -3.10 -9.14 1.20
C SER A 314 -3.72 -9.03 2.58
N SER A 315 -3.82 -10.12 3.33
CA SER A 315 -4.43 -10.13 4.66
C SER A 315 -3.57 -10.85 5.69
N LEU A 316 -3.54 -10.30 6.91
CA LEU A 316 -2.93 -10.91 8.08
C LEU A 316 -3.94 -10.98 9.22
N ASP A 317 -4.10 -12.16 9.80
CA ASP A 317 -4.88 -12.38 11.01
C ASP A 317 -3.95 -12.49 12.22
N SER A 318 -4.30 -11.82 13.32
CA SER A 318 -3.57 -11.87 14.58
C SER A 318 -4.51 -11.91 15.76
N VAL A 319 -4.14 -12.67 16.79
CA VAL A 319 -4.97 -12.91 17.97
C VAL A 319 -4.15 -12.68 19.22
N PHE A 320 -4.65 -11.83 20.10
CA PHE A 320 -3.99 -11.40 21.33
C PHE A 320 -4.86 -11.71 22.54
N THR A 321 -4.26 -12.28 23.58
CA THR A 321 -4.89 -12.30 24.91
C THR A 321 -4.71 -10.93 25.55
N LEU A 322 -5.76 -10.36 26.12
CA LEU A 322 -5.69 -9.07 26.79
C LEU A 322 -5.01 -9.22 28.15
N SER A 323 -3.69 -9.01 28.15
CA SER A 323 -2.84 -8.94 29.35
C SER A 323 -2.05 -7.63 29.44
N ALA A 324 -2.15 -6.78 28.42
CA ALA A 324 -1.48 -5.50 28.29
C ALA A 324 -2.32 -4.54 27.44
N ASP A 325 -2.00 -3.25 27.51
CA ASP A 325 -2.71 -2.20 26.79
C ASP A 325 -2.11 -1.91 25.41
N THR A 326 -1.02 -2.60 25.05
CA THR A 326 -0.28 -2.36 23.80
C THR A 326 0.22 -3.67 23.20
N PHE A 327 -0.03 -3.85 21.91
CA PHE A 327 0.37 -5.02 21.13
C PHE A 327 1.09 -4.59 19.85
N TYR A 328 2.00 -5.44 19.37
CA TYR A 328 2.76 -5.20 18.15
C TYR A 328 2.51 -6.30 17.13
N VAL A 329 2.22 -5.89 15.89
CA VAL A 329 1.96 -6.79 14.77
C VAL A 329 2.92 -6.46 13.64
N GLN A 330 3.66 -7.44 13.13
CA GLN A 330 4.46 -7.27 11.93
C GLN A 330 3.55 -7.39 10.71
N ILE A 331 3.54 -6.36 9.85
CA ILE A 331 2.65 -6.29 8.68
C ILE A 331 3.44 -6.10 7.37
N SER A 332 4.72 -6.46 7.37
CA SER A 332 5.63 -6.33 6.22
C SER A 332 5.02 -6.91 4.95
N ASP A 333 4.41 -8.10 5.00
CA ASP A 333 3.78 -8.75 3.84
C ASP A 333 2.57 -7.97 3.30
N VAL A 334 1.81 -7.32 4.18
CA VAL A 334 0.66 -6.50 3.79
C VAL A 334 1.13 -5.24 3.07
N ILE A 335 2.12 -4.55 3.63
CA ILE A 335 2.62 -3.26 3.13
C ILE A 335 3.52 -3.42 1.91
N SER A 336 4.23 -4.55 1.77
CA SER A 336 5.09 -4.83 0.61
C SER A 336 4.33 -4.87 -0.72
N ASN A 337 3.01 -5.08 -0.69
CA ASN A 337 2.17 -4.99 -1.88
C ASN A 337 1.84 -3.56 -2.30
N LEU A 338 2.31 -2.54 -1.56
CA LEU A 338 2.02 -1.13 -1.76
C LEU A 338 0.51 -0.85 -1.84
N PRO A 339 -0.27 -1.24 -0.81
CA PRO A 339 -1.73 -1.16 -0.86
C PRO A 339 -2.19 0.31 -0.89
N ASP A 340 -3.21 0.60 -1.70
CA ASP A 340 -3.81 1.94 -1.75
C ASP A 340 -4.45 2.31 -0.39
N SER A 341 -4.98 1.31 0.30
CA SER A 341 -5.52 1.46 1.66
C SER A 341 -5.28 0.23 2.53
N VAL A 342 -5.22 0.43 3.84
CA VAL A 342 -5.20 -0.66 4.81
C VAL A 342 -6.45 -0.61 5.68
N ARG A 343 -7.13 -1.74 5.76
CA ARG A 343 -8.33 -1.94 6.57
C ARG A 343 -7.98 -2.75 7.80
N PHE A 344 -8.35 -2.23 8.96
CA PHE A 344 -8.28 -2.90 10.25
C PHE A 344 -9.68 -3.35 10.63
N ARG A 345 -9.88 -4.66 10.76
CA ARG A 345 -11.07 -5.24 11.40
C ARG A 345 -10.65 -5.77 12.76
N VAL A 346 -11.36 -5.36 13.80
CA VAL A 346 -11.04 -5.72 15.18
C VAL A 346 -12.27 -6.35 15.82
N LYS A 347 -12.04 -7.45 16.51
CA LYS A 347 -13.04 -8.26 17.20
C LYS A 347 -12.56 -8.51 18.62
N ALA A 348 -13.17 -7.86 19.61
CA ALA A 348 -12.86 -8.06 21.02
C ALA A 348 -13.88 -9.00 21.66
N SER A 349 -13.43 -9.97 22.44
CA SER A 349 -14.27 -11.03 22.99
C SER A 349 -14.49 -10.89 24.50
N LEU A 350 -15.74 -11.04 24.93
CA LEU A 350 -16.06 -11.27 26.33
C LEU A 350 -15.64 -12.69 26.76
N PRO A 351 -15.42 -12.93 28.06
CA PRO A 351 -15.25 -14.30 28.56
C PRO A 351 -16.47 -15.16 28.20
N ASN A 352 -16.27 -16.48 28.12
CA ASN A 352 -17.38 -17.40 27.93
C ASN A 352 -18.38 -17.25 29.08
N GLY A 353 -19.66 -17.12 28.75
CA GLY A 353 -20.72 -16.88 29.73
C GLY A 353 -22.10 -17.19 29.19
N TRP A 354 -23.10 -17.08 30.08
CA TRP A 354 -24.51 -17.12 29.74
C TRP A 354 -25.00 -15.71 29.42
N PHE A 355 -25.72 -15.59 28.30
CA PHE A 355 -26.32 -14.35 27.82
C PHE A 355 -27.81 -14.57 27.59
N ASN A 356 -28.63 -13.62 28.04
CA ASN A 356 -30.09 -13.69 27.90
C ASN A 356 -30.58 -12.68 26.85
N ALA A 357 -31.71 -12.98 26.22
CA ALA A 357 -32.40 -12.09 25.30
C ALA A 357 -32.72 -10.74 25.98
N GLY A 358 -32.52 -9.65 25.24
CA GLY A 358 -32.77 -8.29 25.74
C GLY A 358 -31.74 -7.78 26.75
N GLN A 359 -30.69 -8.54 27.07
CA GLN A 359 -29.57 -8.04 27.85
C GLN A 359 -28.84 -6.94 27.08
N VAL A 360 -28.87 -5.71 27.60
CA VAL A 360 -28.13 -4.59 27.02
C VAL A 360 -26.67 -4.67 27.47
N LEU A 361 -25.77 -4.94 26.52
CA LEU A 361 -24.33 -4.97 26.74
C LEU A 361 -23.73 -3.60 26.40
N ASN A 362 -23.69 -2.70 27.39
CA ASN A 362 -23.05 -1.38 27.28
C ASN A 362 -21.53 -1.44 27.53
N GLN A 363 -20.88 -2.51 27.09
CA GLN A 363 -19.43 -2.66 27.09
C GLN A 363 -18.88 -2.15 25.77
N ASN A 364 -17.90 -1.26 25.86
CA ASN A 364 -17.15 -0.75 24.74
C ASN A 364 -15.66 -0.86 25.04
N ILE A 365 -14.90 -1.08 23.98
CA ILE A 365 -13.44 -1.06 24.02
C ILE A 365 -12.94 -0.02 23.03
N LEU A 366 -11.96 0.77 23.43
CA LEU A 366 -11.35 1.76 22.55
C LEU A 366 -10.11 1.14 21.93
N VAL A 367 -10.01 1.23 20.60
CA VAL A 367 -8.87 0.71 19.85
C VAL A 367 -8.28 1.81 18.99
N LYS A 368 -6.97 1.99 19.12
CA LYS A 368 -6.16 2.88 18.29
C LYS A 368 -5.04 2.07 17.65
N TYR A 369 -4.67 2.42 16.42
CA TYR A 369 -3.53 1.82 15.72
C TYR A 369 -2.53 2.91 15.31
N GLU A 370 -1.25 2.55 15.32
CA GLU A 370 -0.14 3.36 14.83
C GLU A 370 0.72 2.48 13.93
N ILE A 371 0.77 2.80 12.63
CA ILE A 371 1.59 2.09 11.66
C ILE A 371 2.94 2.78 11.58
N SER A 372 4.01 2.01 11.71
CA SER A 372 5.38 2.43 11.54
C SER A 372 6.04 1.59 10.46
N ALA A 373 6.26 2.18 9.29
CA ALA A 373 6.88 1.55 8.14
C ALA A 373 8.24 2.21 7.85
N PRO A 374 9.37 1.60 8.25
CA PRO A 374 10.68 2.11 7.89
C PRO A 374 10.85 2.15 6.37
N LEU A 375 11.39 3.25 5.84
CA LEU A 375 11.68 3.37 4.42
C LEU A 375 13.10 2.86 4.15
N ILE A 376 13.19 1.59 3.73
CA ILE A 376 14.43 0.95 3.31
C ILE A 376 14.37 0.79 1.80
N PHE A 377 15.48 1.05 1.10
CA PHE A 377 15.50 1.00 -0.37
C PHE A 377 16.46 -0.06 -0.86
N THR A 378 16.11 -0.70 -1.98
CA THR A 378 17.09 -1.38 -2.83
C THR A 378 17.42 -0.44 -3.97
N LEU A 379 18.66 0.03 -4.07
CA LEU A 379 19.01 0.82 -5.25
C LEU A 379 19.17 -0.11 -6.46
N PRO A 380 18.61 0.25 -7.63
CA PRO A 380 19.01 -0.34 -8.90
C PRO A 380 20.54 -0.31 -9.07
N PRO A 381 21.12 -1.20 -9.90
CA PRO A 381 22.56 -1.21 -10.16
C PRO A 381 23.13 0.15 -10.57
N VAL A 382 22.32 0.97 -11.26
CA VAL A 382 22.65 2.33 -11.68
C VAL A 382 21.40 3.20 -11.55
N VAL A 383 21.53 4.38 -10.95
CA VAL A 383 20.47 5.40 -10.91
C VAL A 383 21.01 6.77 -11.25
N PHE A 384 20.29 7.53 -12.08
CA PHE A 384 20.63 8.92 -12.41
C PHE A 384 19.69 9.89 -11.69
N LEU A 385 20.25 10.83 -10.92
CA LEU A 385 19.51 11.88 -10.22
C LEU A 385 20.08 13.25 -10.56
N ALA A 386 19.25 14.14 -11.08
CA ALA A 386 19.60 15.56 -11.17
C ALA A 386 19.66 16.18 -9.78
N ALA A 387 20.68 16.98 -9.49
CA ALA A 387 20.87 17.60 -8.18
C ALA A 387 19.80 18.64 -7.86
N ALA A 388 19.27 19.32 -8.88
CA ALA A 388 18.26 20.38 -8.82
C ALA A 388 17.73 20.67 -10.23
N ASP A 389 16.75 21.58 -10.33
CA ASP A 389 16.30 22.10 -11.63
C ASP A 389 17.48 22.80 -12.36
N PRO A 390 17.52 22.77 -13.71
CA PRO A 390 18.60 23.38 -14.48
C PRO A 390 18.83 24.85 -14.12
N THR A 391 20.07 25.19 -13.78
CA THR A 391 20.43 26.59 -13.50
C THR A 391 20.58 27.33 -14.82
N THR A 392 19.85 28.44 -14.98
CA THR A 392 19.93 29.28 -16.17
C THR A 392 21.02 30.34 -16.02
N PHE A 393 21.85 30.48 -17.05
CA PHE A 393 22.86 31.53 -17.15
C PHE A 393 22.54 32.43 -18.35
N PHE A 394 22.51 33.74 -18.11
CA PHE A 394 22.32 34.75 -19.15
C PHE A 394 23.60 35.56 -19.34
N ILE A 395 24.11 35.60 -20.56
CA ILE A 395 25.29 36.39 -20.90
C ILE A 395 24.80 37.75 -21.42
N THR A 396 24.63 38.68 -20.48
CA THR A 396 23.98 39.97 -20.73
C THR A 396 24.90 41.00 -21.38
N ASP A 397 26.22 40.88 -21.22
CA ASP A 397 27.16 41.85 -21.78
C ASP A 397 27.82 41.36 -23.09
N SER A 398 27.88 42.26 -24.08
CA SER A 398 28.37 41.95 -25.42
C SER A 398 29.87 41.68 -25.47
N SER A 399 30.65 42.16 -24.49
CA SER A 399 32.07 41.89 -24.36
C SER A 399 32.35 40.45 -23.94
N THR A 400 31.71 39.95 -22.88
CA THR A 400 31.79 38.58 -22.41
C THR A 400 31.25 37.64 -23.47
N ARG A 401 30.15 37.98 -24.12
CA ARG A 401 29.63 37.22 -25.27
C ARG A 401 30.66 37.11 -26.39
N SER A 402 31.20 38.23 -26.86
CA SER A 402 32.24 38.24 -27.90
C SER A 402 33.49 37.47 -27.45
N ASN A 403 33.85 37.55 -26.17
CA ASN A 403 34.98 36.86 -25.60
C ASN A 403 34.74 35.35 -25.48
N ILE A 404 33.53 34.90 -25.14
CA ILE A 404 33.16 33.48 -25.10
C ILE A 404 33.18 32.90 -26.51
N THR A 405 32.61 33.61 -27.49
CA THR A 405 32.69 33.22 -28.90
C THR A 405 34.14 33.15 -29.40
N LYS A 406 35.06 33.97 -28.83
CA LYS A 406 36.49 33.92 -29.13
C LYS A 406 37.27 32.92 -28.27
N ALA A 407 36.73 32.51 -27.12
CA ALA A 407 37.33 31.59 -26.15
C ALA A 407 37.00 30.12 -26.45
N GLN A 408 36.95 29.75 -27.73
CA GLN A 408 36.88 28.36 -28.19
C GLN A 408 38.11 27.51 -27.78
N ASN A 409 38.95 28.01 -26.86
CA ASN A 409 40.13 27.36 -26.35
C ASN A 409 39.84 26.49 -25.11
N GLY A 410 38.59 26.47 -24.63
CA GLY A 410 38.13 25.61 -23.53
C GLY A 410 37.84 26.37 -22.23
N ALA A 411 37.49 25.64 -21.18
CA ALA A 411 37.31 26.16 -19.83
C ALA A 411 37.96 25.23 -18.83
N GLU A 412 38.27 25.75 -17.64
CA GLU A 412 38.71 24.97 -16.50
C GLU A 412 37.57 24.92 -15.48
N MET A 413 37.27 23.73 -14.96
CA MET A 413 36.25 23.52 -13.96
C MET A 413 36.85 22.83 -12.73
N ASP A 414 36.90 23.54 -11.61
CA ASP A 414 37.26 22.99 -10.30
C ASP A 414 36.01 22.47 -9.60
N ILE A 415 36.08 21.23 -9.13
CA ILE A 415 34.98 20.51 -8.51
C ILE A 415 35.44 19.93 -7.18
N PHE A 416 34.66 20.21 -6.14
CA PHE A 416 34.78 19.59 -4.83
C PHE A 416 33.44 18.98 -4.41
N ILE A 417 33.48 17.70 -4.01
CA ILE A 417 32.33 16.94 -3.53
C ILE A 417 32.61 16.50 -2.09
N GLU A 418 31.69 16.84 -1.19
CA GLU A 418 31.61 16.25 0.15
C GLU A 418 30.32 15.44 0.26
N ASN A 419 30.47 14.12 0.19
CA ASN A 419 29.37 13.17 0.27
C ASN A 419 29.20 12.68 1.71
N ARG A 420 28.02 12.92 2.28
CA ARG A 420 27.58 12.44 3.59
C ARG A 420 26.54 11.34 3.46
N SER A 421 26.28 10.82 2.26
CA SER A 421 25.40 9.69 2.02
C SER A 421 26.18 8.37 1.94
N PRO A 422 25.55 7.21 2.18
CA PRO A 422 26.16 5.89 1.99
C PRO A 422 26.34 5.51 0.52
N PHE A 423 25.98 6.38 -0.43
CA PHE A 423 26.02 6.08 -1.85
C PHE A 423 27.34 6.52 -2.48
N HIS A 424 27.79 5.83 -3.53
CA HIS A 424 28.93 6.25 -4.35
C HIS A 424 28.52 6.30 -5.83
N GLY A 425 29.39 6.85 -6.68
CA GLY A 425 29.10 6.89 -8.11
C GLY A 425 29.86 7.98 -8.86
N ASN A 426 29.24 8.53 -9.89
CA ASN A 426 29.78 9.59 -10.74
C ASN A 426 28.90 10.84 -10.70
N LEU A 427 29.51 12.02 -10.70
CA LEU A 427 28.87 13.29 -10.95
C LEU A 427 29.19 13.73 -12.38
N PHE A 428 28.16 14.03 -13.16
CA PHE A 428 28.26 14.69 -14.45
C PHE A 428 27.75 16.12 -14.32
N ILE A 429 28.53 17.09 -14.77
CA ILE A 429 28.05 18.47 -14.87
C ILE A 429 27.77 18.72 -16.34
N LEU A 430 26.48 18.81 -16.67
CA LEU A 430 26.03 18.95 -18.04
C LEU A 430 25.74 20.42 -18.36
N ILE A 431 25.94 20.78 -19.62
CA ILE A 431 25.54 22.06 -20.20
C ILE A 431 24.59 21.82 -21.38
N GLY A 432 23.55 22.64 -21.49
CA GLY A 432 22.58 22.53 -22.57
C GLY A 432 22.08 23.89 -23.06
N ASN A 433 21.52 23.89 -24.27
CA ASN A 433 20.85 25.06 -24.87
C ASN A 433 19.37 25.21 -24.44
N PHE A 434 18.81 24.18 -23.78
CA PHE A 434 17.45 24.19 -23.22
C PHE A 434 17.46 23.71 -21.75
N PRO A 435 16.46 24.08 -20.94
CA PRO A 435 16.30 23.59 -19.57
C PRO A 435 15.73 22.16 -19.55
N PHE A 436 16.33 21.24 -20.30
CA PHE A 436 15.94 19.83 -20.38
C PHE A 436 17.15 18.96 -20.69
N PHE A 437 17.51 18.08 -19.76
CA PHE A 437 18.68 17.21 -19.85
C PHE A 437 18.25 15.74 -19.80
N PRO A 438 17.81 15.19 -20.94
CA PRO A 438 17.29 13.84 -20.97
C PRO A 438 18.41 12.81 -20.76
N THR A 439 18.17 11.84 -19.88
CA THR A 439 19.10 10.74 -19.62
C THR A 439 18.85 9.53 -20.52
N ASP A 440 17.65 9.43 -21.12
CA ASP A 440 17.29 8.40 -22.10
C ASP A 440 16.23 8.89 -23.11
N SER A 441 15.87 8.04 -24.07
CA SER A 441 14.90 8.34 -25.13
C SER A 441 13.43 8.16 -24.70
N THR A 442 13.17 7.72 -23.47
CA THR A 442 11.84 7.39 -22.94
C THR A 442 11.28 8.48 -22.04
N GLN A 443 12.11 9.40 -21.56
CA GLN A 443 11.66 10.56 -20.78
C GLN A 443 10.63 11.38 -21.54
N THR A 444 9.67 11.99 -20.83
CA THR A 444 8.63 12.82 -21.45
C THR A 444 8.60 14.19 -20.80
N LYS A 445 8.56 15.24 -21.62
CA LYS A 445 8.41 16.62 -21.15
C LYS A 445 7.57 17.41 -22.14
N ALA A 446 6.61 18.18 -21.63
CA ALA A 446 5.76 19.00 -22.48
C ALA A 446 6.60 19.97 -23.33
N GLY A 447 6.32 20.00 -24.63
CA GLY A 447 7.09 20.79 -25.60
C GLY A 447 8.36 20.10 -26.12
N PHE A 448 8.65 18.86 -25.72
CA PHE A 448 9.82 18.10 -26.18
C PHE A 448 9.42 16.74 -26.78
N SER A 449 10.08 16.31 -27.86
CA SER A 449 9.92 14.96 -28.45
C SER A 449 11.27 14.35 -28.86
N TRP A 450 11.34 13.02 -28.85
CA TRP A 450 12.49 12.25 -29.36
C TRP A 450 12.20 11.79 -30.79
N GLU A 451 12.99 12.28 -31.75
CA GLU A 451 12.84 11.97 -33.17
C GLU A 451 14.22 11.77 -33.80
N ASN A 452 14.38 10.80 -34.70
CA ASN A 452 15.62 10.61 -35.48
C ASN A 452 16.92 10.62 -34.65
N ASN A 453 16.91 9.99 -33.47
CA ASN A 453 18.01 9.97 -32.50
C ASN A 453 18.41 11.35 -31.94
N SER A 454 17.47 12.30 -31.84
CA SER A 454 17.70 13.60 -31.22
C SER A 454 16.46 14.10 -30.49
N TRP A 455 16.69 14.87 -29.43
CA TRP A 455 15.62 15.56 -28.73
C TRP A 455 15.33 16.89 -29.42
N PHE A 456 14.05 17.19 -29.65
CA PHE A 456 13.58 18.42 -30.25
C PHE A 456 12.69 19.17 -29.27
N HIS A 457 12.82 20.51 -29.25
CA HIS A 457 11.90 21.41 -28.56
C HIS A 457 10.97 22.08 -29.57
N PHE A 458 9.66 22.02 -29.33
CA PHE A 458 8.60 22.58 -30.16
C PHE A 458 8.05 23.84 -29.51
N GLY A 459 8.72 24.97 -29.77
CA GLY A 459 8.32 26.29 -29.32
C GLY A 459 7.80 27.16 -30.47
N THR A 460 8.23 28.43 -30.52
CA THR A 460 7.99 29.32 -31.67
C THR A 460 8.67 28.81 -32.94
N ASP A 461 9.83 28.18 -32.78
CA ASP A 461 10.55 27.44 -33.82
C ASP A 461 10.95 26.06 -33.26
N THR A 462 11.04 25.05 -34.14
CA THR A 462 11.58 23.73 -33.79
C THR A 462 13.10 23.80 -33.71
N GLN A 463 13.67 23.48 -32.55
CA GLN A 463 15.11 23.49 -32.31
C GLN A 463 15.59 22.16 -31.74
N ILE A 464 16.82 21.76 -32.09
CA ILE A 464 17.46 20.57 -31.52
C ILE A 464 17.92 20.89 -30.10
N VAL A 465 17.59 20.01 -29.16
CA VAL A 465 18.14 20.03 -27.80
C VAL A 465 19.55 19.47 -27.85
N MET A 466 20.52 20.33 -27.54
CA MET A 466 21.93 20.00 -27.48
C MET A 466 22.37 19.98 -26.01
N VAL A 467 23.02 18.89 -25.61
CA VAL A 467 23.59 18.69 -24.28
C VAL A 467 25.01 18.18 -24.43
N ASP A 468 25.94 18.75 -23.69
CA ASP A 468 27.34 18.30 -23.60
C ASP A 468 27.78 18.24 -22.12
N THR A 469 28.91 17.61 -21.84
CA THR A 469 29.45 17.41 -20.49
C THR A 469 30.59 18.40 -20.23
N LEU A 470 30.43 19.27 -19.23
CA LEU A 470 31.50 20.16 -18.76
C LEU A 470 32.57 19.41 -17.97
N ALA A 471 32.14 18.44 -17.15
CA ALA A 471 33.03 17.62 -16.32
C ALA A 471 32.34 16.33 -15.86
N ALA A 472 33.12 15.29 -15.59
CA ALA A 472 32.65 14.01 -15.09
C ALA A 472 33.61 13.45 -14.03
N MET A 473 33.11 13.24 -12.81
CA MET A 473 33.94 12.96 -11.63
C MET A 473 33.35 11.86 -10.73
N GLY A 474 34.16 10.87 -10.37
CA GLY A 474 33.78 9.87 -9.36
C GLY A 474 33.74 10.46 -7.95
N PHE A 475 32.79 10.03 -7.14
CA PHE A 475 32.71 10.34 -5.71
C PHE A 475 32.54 9.07 -4.87
N THR A 476 33.10 9.09 -3.66
CA THR A 476 33.08 7.95 -2.73
C THR A 476 31.99 8.10 -1.68
N GLU A 477 31.52 6.96 -1.15
CA GLU A 477 30.55 6.88 -0.06
C GLU A 477 31.09 7.40 1.27
N ALA A 478 30.17 7.77 2.17
CA ALA A 478 30.47 8.08 3.55
C ALA A 478 30.55 6.81 4.42
N THR A 479 31.43 6.83 5.42
CA THR A 479 31.59 5.74 6.38
C THR A 479 30.74 5.98 7.63
N TYR A 480 29.96 4.97 8.01
CA TYR A 480 29.08 4.99 9.19
C TYR A 480 29.51 3.94 10.22
N LYS A 481 29.28 4.23 11.50
CA LYS A 481 29.41 3.27 12.61
C LYS A 481 28.22 3.44 13.53
N ASP A 482 27.52 2.35 13.83
CA ASP A 482 26.33 2.35 14.68
C ASP A 482 25.26 3.37 14.24
N GLY A 483 25.18 3.62 12.92
CA GLY A 483 24.27 4.59 12.33
C GLY A 483 24.72 6.06 12.39
N GLU A 484 25.85 6.39 13.01
CA GLU A 484 26.41 7.74 13.03
C GLU A 484 27.47 7.94 11.94
N LEU A 485 27.50 9.14 11.35
CA LEU A 485 28.49 9.51 10.34
C LEU A 485 29.87 9.61 11.01
N VAL A 486 30.78 8.73 10.63
CA VAL A 486 32.17 8.75 11.11
C VAL A 486 33.04 9.60 10.19
N ARG A 487 32.85 9.46 8.88
CA ARG A 487 33.65 10.17 7.87
C ARG A 487 32.85 10.39 6.60
N ALA A 488 32.83 11.64 6.12
CA ALA A 488 32.29 11.96 4.80
C ALA A 488 33.24 11.50 3.68
N GLY A 489 32.67 11.01 2.58
CA GLY A 489 33.38 10.85 1.32
C GLY A 489 33.79 12.21 0.77
N LYS A 490 35.06 12.37 0.38
CA LYS A 490 35.57 13.63 -0.17
C LYS A 490 36.32 13.36 -1.45
N SER A 491 36.02 14.14 -2.47
CA SER A 491 36.68 14.06 -3.76
C SER A 491 36.86 15.47 -4.31
N SER A 492 38.01 15.77 -4.90
CA SER A 492 38.27 17.05 -5.58
C SER A 492 39.01 16.80 -6.89
N GLN A 493 38.64 17.48 -7.96
CA GLN A 493 39.35 17.38 -9.24
C GLN A 493 39.10 18.62 -10.11
N VAL A 494 40.14 18.99 -10.87
CA VAL A 494 40.09 20.04 -11.89
C VAL A 494 39.97 19.39 -13.27
N TYR A 495 39.01 19.86 -14.08
CA TYR A 495 38.73 19.39 -15.43
C TYR A 495 38.95 20.48 -16.46
N LEU A 496 39.42 20.11 -17.64
CA LEU A 496 39.41 20.97 -18.81
C LEU A 496 38.19 20.60 -19.67
N SER A 497 37.23 21.52 -19.77
CA SER A 497 36.03 21.36 -20.58
C SER A 497 36.35 21.51 -22.07
N SER A 498 35.70 20.70 -22.90
CA SER A 498 35.92 20.70 -24.34
C SER A 498 35.44 22.02 -24.97
N PRO A 499 36.07 22.46 -26.08
CA PRO A 499 35.57 23.56 -26.88
C PRO A 499 34.12 23.39 -27.36
N THR A 500 33.66 22.16 -27.57
CA THR A 500 32.28 21.86 -28.00
C THR A 500 31.26 22.14 -26.90
N ALA A 501 31.59 21.79 -25.66
CA ALA A 501 30.73 22.08 -24.51
C ALA A 501 30.64 23.59 -24.26
N ILE A 502 31.76 24.30 -24.42
CA ILE A 502 31.79 25.77 -24.29
C ILE A 502 31.07 26.47 -25.44
N ALA A 503 31.00 25.87 -26.63
CA ALA A 503 30.21 26.41 -27.74
C ALA A 503 28.70 26.49 -27.43
N LEU A 504 28.20 25.72 -26.46
CA LEU A 504 26.82 25.82 -25.98
C LEU A 504 26.59 27.02 -25.04
N MET A 505 27.64 27.73 -24.61
CA MET A 505 27.54 28.99 -23.87
C MET A 505 27.37 30.16 -24.87
N GLU A 506 26.14 30.37 -25.35
CA GLU A 506 25.81 31.50 -26.25
C GLU A 506 25.17 32.68 -25.48
N ASP A 507 23.96 33.14 -25.85
CA ASP A 507 23.26 34.21 -25.14
C ASP A 507 22.65 33.73 -23.81
N SER A 508 22.22 32.47 -23.81
CA SER A 508 21.70 31.77 -22.63
C SER A 508 22.12 30.30 -22.68
N CYS A 509 22.53 29.76 -21.53
CA CYS A 509 22.76 28.33 -21.38
C CYS A 509 22.21 27.82 -20.04
N TYR A 510 22.10 26.50 -19.96
CA TYR A 510 21.60 25.81 -18.78
C TYR A 510 22.68 24.86 -18.28
N ILE A 511 22.86 24.76 -16.97
CA ILE A 511 23.78 23.81 -16.35
C ILE A 511 23.00 22.95 -15.36
N GLU A 512 23.16 21.63 -15.45
CA GLU A 512 22.54 20.68 -14.54
C GLU A 512 23.57 19.65 -14.06
N PRO A 513 23.84 19.58 -12.75
CA PRO A 513 24.60 18.48 -12.17
C PRO A 513 23.73 17.22 -12.09
N ILE A 514 24.20 16.10 -12.64
CA ILE A 514 23.55 14.78 -12.60
C ILE A 514 24.45 13.79 -11.87
N PHE A 515 23.95 13.21 -10.79
CA PHE A 515 24.60 12.11 -10.08
C PHE A 515 24.15 10.77 -10.64
N GLN A 516 25.09 9.97 -11.11
CA GLN A 516 24.92 8.55 -11.36
C GLN A 516 25.36 7.77 -10.13
N PHE A 517 24.42 7.32 -9.33
CA PHE A 517 24.68 6.39 -8.22
C PHE A 517 24.90 4.99 -8.76
N ILE A 518 25.93 4.32 -8.27
CA ILE A 518 26.27 2.95 -8.64
C ILE A 518 26.07 2.09 -7.41
N ASN A 519 25.31 1.01 -7.56
CA ASN A 519 25.13 0.03 -6.51
C ASN A 519 25.82 -1.28 -6.91
N SER A 520 26.93 -1.60 -6.24
CA SER A 520 27.74 -2.79 -6.57
C SER A 520 27.16 -4.09 -6.01
N GLU A 521 26.25 -4.02 -5.04
CA GLU A 521 25.61 -5.19 -4.40
C GLU A 521 24.16 -4.85 -4.03
N SER A 522 23.25 -5.82 -3.95
CA SER A 522 21.84 -5.63 -3.54
C SER A 522 21.68 -5.31 -2.04
N VAL A 523 22.52 -4.43 -1.51
CA VAL A 523 22.56 -4.02 -0.11
C VAL A 523 21.40 -3.08 0.17
N LYS A 524 20.59 -3.47 1.15
CA LYS A 524 19.50 -2.66 1.69
C LYS A 524 20.08 -1.38 2.30
N THR A 525 19.66 -0.22 1.82
CA THR A 525 20.14 1.06 2.33
C THR A 525 18.99 1.85 2.95
N GLY A 526 19.13 2.20 4.23
CA GLY A 526 18.23 3.11 4.92
C GLY A 526 18.61 4.56 4.66
N LEU A 527 17.65 5.36 4.18
CA LEU A 527 17.85 6.81 4.05
C LEU A 527 17.68 7.49 5.41
N LYS A 528 18.58 8.45 5.68
CA LYS A 528 18.49 9.31 6.86
C LYS A 528 18.29 10.76 6.45
N ASN A 529 17.51 11.50 7.23
CA ASN A 529 17.20 12.91 6.98
C ASN A 529 18.42 13.86 7.00
N ASN A 530 19.56 13.39 7.54
CA ASN A 530 20.80 14.14 7.67
C ASN A 530 21.85 13.76 6.61
N GLN A 531 21.52 12.86 5.69
CA GLN A 531 22.36 12.52 4.54
C GLN A 531 22.29 13.63 3.50
N SER A 532 23.44 14.04 2.98
CA SER A 532 23.54 15.08 1.95
C SER A 532 24.77 14.87 1.08
N ILE A 533 24.76 15.46 -0.12
CA ILE A 533 25.94 15.60 -0.96
C ILE A 533 26.13 17.08 -1.23
N HIS A 534 27.26 17.63 -0.81
CA HIS A 534 27.59 19.03 -1.01
C HIS A 534 28.51 19.16 -2.22
N LEU A 535 28.06 19.93 -3.19
CA LEU A 535 28.82 20.24 -4.40
C LEU A 535 29.30 21.69 -4.34
N LYS A 536 30.59 21.89 -4.58
CA LYS A 536 31.17 23.21 -4.84
C LYS A 536 31.87 23.18 -6.19
N THR A 537 31.48 24.08 -7.07
CA THR A 537 31.98 24.14 -8.44
C THR A 537 32.40 25.55 -8.79
N TYR A 538 33.54 25.67 -9.46
CA TYR A 538 34.05 26.93 -10.00
C TYR A 538 34.40 26.73 -11.46
N LEU A 539 33.74 27.48 -12.34
CA LEU A 539 34.01 27.48 -13.77
C LEU A 539 34.84 28.72 -14.12
N ASN A 540 36.01 28.50 -14.71
CA ASN A 540 36.91 29.52 -15.18
C ASN A 540 37.04 29.46 -16.70
N LEU A 541 36.57 30.50 -17.39
CA LEU A 541 36.62 30.60 -18.85
C LEU A 541 38.02 31.04 -19.30
N LEU A 542 38.66 30.26 -20.17
CA LEU A 542 40.04 30.51 -20.58
C LEU A 542 40.06 31.41 -21.83
N PHE A 543 40.12 32.73 -21.59
CA PHE A 543 40.16 33.73 -22.67
C PHE A 543 41.55 33.93 -23.30
N ASP A 544 42.63 33.40 -22.70
CA ASP A 544 44.01 33.54 -23.18
C ASP A 544 44.61 32.17 -23.59
N PRO A 545 45.05 31.98 -24.86
CA PRO A 545 45.66 30.73 -25.33
C PRO A 545 46.95 30.32 -24.60
N VAL A 546 47.64 31.23 -23.89
CA VAL A 546 48.87 30.89 -23.13
C VAL A 546 48.55 30.16 -21.82
N ALA A 547 47.33 30.28 -21.29
CA ALA A 547 46.92 29.70 -20.01
C ALA A 547 46.92 28.16 -20.01
N ILE A 548 46.66 27.52 -21.15
CA ILE A 548 46.59 26.04 -21.31
C ILE A 548 47.96 25.38 -21.11
N SER A 549 49.05 26.13 -21.27
CA SER A 549 50.42 25.61 -21.12
C SER A 549 50.92 25.51 -19.67
N ARG A 550 50.15 26.02 -18.69
CA ARG A 550 50.48 25.84 -17.27
C ARG A 550 49.94 24.48 -16.81
N SER A 551 50.74 23.43 -17.02
CA SER A 551 50.62 22.25 -16.17
C SER A 551 50.88 22.70 -14.74
N TRP A 552 49.81 22.81 -13.94
CA TRP A 552 49.96 22.96 -12.51
C TRP A 552 50.61 21.67 -12.00
N LYS A 553 51.92 21.73 -11.79
CA LYS A 553 52.57 20.82 -10.84
C LYS A 553 51.92 21.11 -9.49
N ASP A 554 51.14 20.14 -9.04
CA ASP A 554 50.65 20.01 -7.68
C ASP A 554 51.76 20.40 -6.70
N THR A 555 51.62 21.59 -6.12
CA THR A 555 52.48 22.13 -5.07
C THR A 555 51.59 22.71 -3.98
N ALA A 556 50.81 21.83 -3.35
CA ALA A 556 50.33 22.01 -1.98
C ALA A 556 49.97 20.64 -1.37
N ASN A 557 50.93 19.72 -1.25
CA ASN A 557 51.44 19.41 0.09
C ASN A 557 52.00 20.65 0.81
N THR A 558 51.22 21.23 1.73
CA THR A 558 51.73 21.82 2.98
C THR A 558 50.57 22.07 3.96
N GLU A 559 50.56 21.24 5.01
CA GLU A 559 49.85 21.30 6.31
C GLU A 559 48.33 21.09 6.38
#